data_AF-A0A5C5SEC6-F1
#
_entry.id   AF-A0A5C5SEC6-F1
#
_cell.length_a   1.000
_cell.length_b   1.000
_cell.length_c   1.000
_cell.angle_alpha   90.00
_cell.angle_beta   90.00
_cell.angle_gamma   90.00
#
_symmetry.space_group_name_H-M   'P 1'
#
loop_
_entity.id
_entity.type
_entity.pdbx_description
1 polymer ?
#
loop_
_entity_poly.entity_id
_entity_poly.type
_entity_poly.pdbx_seq_one_letter_code
_entity_poly.pdbx_strand_id
1 'polypeptide(L)' 'MGKIDNQMIVLCKVEENSNIRRYSAVSGECTGVATVVKNDLNYQYEGDDLGKFTNFVKDTLIRSVQLDKQLPEKIVHGFG' A
#
# COMPACT_ATOMS: atom_id res chain seq x y z
N MET A 1 -15.82 1.03 -17.07
CA MET A 1 -14.92 1.09 -15.90
C MET A 1 -15.34 -0.03 -14.95
N GLY A 2 -14.56 -1.12 -14.86
CA GLY A 2 -14.87 -2.21 -13.93
C GLY A 2 -14.73 -1.69 -12.51
N LYS A 3 -15.81 -1.71 -11.74
CA LYS A 3 -15.78 -1.42 -10.30
C LYS A 3 -14.79 -2.40 -9.68
N ILE A 4 -13.73 -1.90 -9.06
CA ILE A 4 -12.91 -2.75 -8.20
C ILE A 4 -13.86 -3.21 -7.10
N ASP A 5 -14.07 -4.51 -6.95
CA ASP A 5 -14.86 -5.04 -5.84
C ASP A 5 -14.23 -4.53 -4.54
N ASN A 6 -15.03 -4.06 -3.57
CA ASN A 6 -14.55 -3.69 -2.22
C ASN A 6 -13.88 -4.87 -1.46
N GLN A 7 -13.79 -6.02 -2.12
CA GLN A 7 -13.12 -7.25 -1.69
C GLN A 7 -11.67 -7.33 -2.18
N MET A 8 -11.18 -6.34 -2.94
CA MET A 8 -9.81 -6.29 -3.46
C MET A 8 -9.17 -4.92 -3.29
N ILE A 9 -7.88 -4.92 -2.99
CA ILE A 9 -7.01 -3.75 -3.00
C ILE A 9 -5.91 -3.89 -4.04
N VAL A 10 -5.64 -2.79 -4.72
CA VAL A 10 -4.53 -2.63 -5.65
C VAL A 10 -3.57 -1.60 -5.06
N LEU A 11 -2.31 -1.99 -4.89
CA LEU A 11 -1.22 -1.08 -4.57
C LEU A 11 -0.39 -0.83 -5.82
N CYS A 12 -0.26 0.42 -6.24
CA CYS A 12 0.60 0.85 -7.33
C CYS A 12 1.78 1.63 -6.79
N LYS A 13 3.00 1.28 -7.18
CA LYS A 13 4.20 1.99 -6.81
C LYS A 13 4.13 3.41 -7.36
N VAL A 14 4.31 4.38 -6.48
CA VAL A 14 4.41 5.80 -6.83
C VAL A 14 5.87 6.21 -6.78
N GLU A 15 6.56 5.86 -5.71
CA GLU A 15 7.94 6.25 -5.49
C GLU A 15 8.67 5.22 -4.63
N GLU A 16 9.89 4.89 -5.01
CA GLU A 16 10.77 4.07 -4.19
C GLU A 16 12.20 4.57 -4.33
N ASN A 17 12.77 5.03 -3.23
CA ASN A 17 14.16 5.45 -3.15
C ASN A 17 14.78 4.95 -1.84
N SER A 18 16.01 5.37 -1.53
CA SER A 18 16.72 4.90 -0.33
C SER A 18 16.07 5.35 0.99
N ASN A 19 15.28 6.43 0.98
CA ASN A 19 14.69 7.00 2.18
C ASN A 19 13.20 6.71 2.33
N ILE A 20 12.44 6.62 1.22
CA ILE A 20 10.99 6.47 1.23
C ILE A 20 10.51 5.40 0.25
N ARG A 21 9.38 4.80 0.61
CA ARG A 21 8.61 3.87 -0.22
C ARG A 21 7.15 4.32 -0.20
N ARG A 22 6.61 4.68 -1.35
CA ARG A 22 5.26 5.23 -1.52
C ARG A 22 4.47 4.42 -2.52
N TYR A 23 3.27 4.02 -2.11
CA TYR A 23 2.33 3.26 -2.92
C TYR A 23 0.96 3.91 -2.88
N SER A 24 0.32 4.03 -4.03
CA SER A 24 -1.08 4.39 -4.16
C SER A 24 -1.92 3.15 -3.90
N ALA A 25 -2.90 3.26 -3.01
CA ALA A 25 -3.81 2.20 -2.61
C ALA A 25 -5.20 2.48 -3.15
N VAL A 26 -5.79 1.51 -3.85
CA VAL A 26 -7.11 1.63 -4.46
C VAL A 26 -7.92 0.38 -4.14
N SER A 27 -9.08 0.55 -3.51
CA SER A 27 -10.02 -0.52 -3.17
C SER A 27 -11.43 -0.04 -3.44
N GLY A 28 -12.02 -0.48 -4.56
CA GLY A 28 -13.31 0.03 -5.03
C GLY A 28 -13.31 1.52 -5.28
N GLU A 29 -14.11 2.25 -4.51
CA GLU A 29 -14.18 3.72 -4.55
C GLU A 29 -13.18 4.37 -3.58
N CYS A 30 -12.59 3.61 -2.65
CA CYS A 30 -11.62 4.12 -1.68
C CYS A 30 -10.25 4.23 -2.31
N THR A 31 -9.63 5.40 -2.19
CA THR A 31 -8.30 5.69 -2.73
C THR A 31 -7.43 6.40 -1.72
N GLY A 32 -6.13 6.14 -1.75
CA GLY A 32 -5.18 6.92 -0.97
C GLY A 32 -3.74 6.56 -1.27
N VAL A 33 -2.83 7.06 -0.46
CA VAL A 33 -1.39 6.94 -0.63
C VAL A 33 -0.77 6.52 0.69
N ALA A 34 -0.15 5.35 0.68
CA ALA A 34 0.63 4.82 1.77
C ALA A 34 2.11 5.19 1.56
N THR A 35 2.71 5.85 2.54
CA THR A 35 4.12 6.25 2.54
C THR A 35 4.82 5.63 3.74
N VAL A 36 5.95 4.96 3.51
CA VAL A 36 6.85 4.46 4.54
C VAL A 36 8.19 5.16 4.44
N VAL A 37 8.62 5.79 5.52
CA VAL A 37 9.98 6.32 5.69
C VAL A 37 10.86 5.17 6.18
N LYS A 38 11.85 4.77 5.38
CA LYS A 38 12.69 3.59 5.62
C LYS A 38 13.62 3.74 6.83
N ASN A 39 14.12 4.97 7.09
CA ASN A 39 15.02 5.25 8.19
C ASN A 39 14.38 5.02 9.56
N ASP A 40 13.15 5.50 9.75
CA ASP A 40 12.42 5.42 11.03
C ASP A 40 11.33 4.35 11.04
N LEU A 41 11.16 3.60 9.94
CA LEU A 41 10.03 2.70 9.70
C LEU A 41 8.66 3.38 9.95
N ASN A 42 8.59 4.69 9.71
CA ASN A 42 7.39 5.47 9.97
C ASN A 42 6.39 5.30 8.81
N TYR A 43 5.22 4.73 9.11
CA TYR A 43 4.13 4.55 8.17
C TYR A 43 3.13 5.69 8.28
N GLN A 44 2.82 6.30 7.15
CA GLN A 44 1.81 7.33 6.99
C GLN A 44 0.85 6.93 5.87
N TYR A 45 -0.41 7.28 6.02
CA TYR A 45 -1.44 7.01 5.04
C TYR A 45 -2.30 8.25 4.86
N GLU A 46 -2.51 8.66 3.62
CA GLU A 46 -3.31 9.83 3.24
C GLU A 46 -4.36 9.42 2.22
N GLY A 47 -5.65 9.57 2.54
CA GLY A 47 -6.76 9.22 1.66
C GLY A 47 -7.95 8.61 2.40
N ASP A 48 -8.79 7.90 1.66
CA ASP A 48 -9.98 7.22 2.17
C ASP A 48 -9.63 6.05 3.12
N ASP A 49 -10.50 5.75 4.09
CA ASP A 49 -10.31 4.59 4.95
C ASP A 49 -10.41 3.29 4.14
N LEU A 50 -9.31 2.52 4.10
CA LEU A 50 -9.24 1.23 3.41
C LEU A 50 -9.91 0.09 4.20
N GLY A 51 -10.46 0.37 5.38
CA GLY A 51 -11.10 -0.59 6.28
C GLY A 51 -10.20 -1.80 6.58
N LYS A 52 -10.62 -2.98 6.10
CA LYS A 52 -9.92 -4.26 6.34
C LYS A 52 -8.54 -4.30 5.70
N PHE A 53 -8.30 -3.52 4.65
CA PHE A 53 -7.00 -3.50 3.96
C PHE A 53 -5.98 -2.59 4.64
N THR A 54 -6.38 -1.68 5.52
CA THR A 54 -5.46 -0.76 6.21
C THR A 54 -4.29 -1.50 6.87
N ASN A 55 -4.59 -2.61 7.55
CA ASN A 55 -3.56 -3.42 8.21
C ASN A 55 -2.68 -4.17 7.21
N PHE A 56 -3.28 -4.70 6.12
CA PHE A 56 -2.54 -5.37 5.05
C PHE A 56 -1.52 -4.44 4.38
N VAL A 57 -1.94 -3.21 4.03
CA VAL A 57 -1.05 -2.23 3.37
C VAL A 57 0.09 -1.84 4.30
N LYS A 58 -0.22 -1.53 5.56
CA LYS A 58 0.78 -1.17 6.56
C LYS A 58 1.80 -2.30 6.78
N ASP A 59 1.35 -3.52 7.06
CA ASP A 59 2.24 -4.65 7.32
C ASP A 59 3.08 -4.99 6.09
N THR A 60 2.48 -4.99 4.88
CA THR A 60 3.20 -5.25 3.62
C THR A 60 4.33 -4.24 3.39
N LEU A 61 4.07 -2.95 3.56
CA LEU A 61 5.08 -1.92 3.33
C LEU A 61 6.15 -1.91 4.43
N ILE A 62 5.78 -2.03 5.70
CA ILE A 62 6.76 -2.05 6.79
C ILE A 62 7.63 -3.31 6.71
N ARG A 63 7.03 -4.50 6.60
CA ARG A 63 7.80 -5.77 6.53
C ARG A 63 8.72 -5.81 5.33
N SER A 64 8.28 -5.30 4.19
CA SER A 64 9.14 -5.28 3.01
C SER A 64 10.37 -4.40 3.19
N VAL A 65 10.30 -3.32 3.99
CA VAL A 65 11.47 -2.53 4.38
C VAL A 65 12.34 -3.30 5.38
N GLN A 66 11.73 -3.90 6.41
CA GLN A 66 12.47 -4.68 7.42
C GLN A 66 13.22 -5.89 6.84
N LEU A 67 12.64 -6.53 5.82
CA LEU A 67 13.22 -7.69 5.14
C LEU A 67 14.14 -7.31 3.97
N ASP A 68 14.38 -6.01 3.75
CA ASP A 68 15.10 -5.48 2.58
C ASP A 68 14.59 -6.07 1.24
N LYS A 69 13.27 -6.28 1.15
CA LYS A 69 12.63 -6.82 -0.04
C LYS A 69 12.21 -5.70 -0.98
N GLN A 70 12.52 -5.85 -2.25
CA GLN A 70 11.89 -5.06 -3.30
C GLN A 70 10.46 -5.52 -3.51
N LEU A 71 9.53 -4.56 -3.50
CA LEU A 71 8.14 -4.80 -3.84
C LEU A 71 7.93 -4.57 -5.35
N PRO A 72 7.01 -5.30 -5.99
CA PRO A 72 6.68 -5.09 -7.39
C PRO A 72 6.01 -3.72 -7.60
N GLU A 73 5.98 -3.27 -8.85
CA GLU A 73 5.32 -2.01 -9.24
C GLU A 73 3.81 -2.04 -9.00
N LYS A 74 3.20 -3.23 -9.02
CA LYS A 74 1.78 -3.43 -8.75
C LYS A 74 1.58 -4.67 -7.88
N ILE A 75 0.83 -4.51 -6.80
CA ILE A 75 0.38 -5.58 -5.91
C ILE A 75 -1.13 -5.61 -5.95
N VAL A 76 -1.72 -6.79 -6.11
CA VAL A 76 -3.16 -6.98 -6.03
C VAL A 76 -3.43 -8.00 -4.93
N HIS A 77 -4.30 -7.65 -3.99
CA HIS A 77 -4.70 -8.54 -2.91
C HIS A 77 -6.22 -8.53 -2.78
N GLY A 78 -6.82 -9.71 -2.60
CA GLY A 78 -8.27 -9.83 -2.42
C GLY A 78 -8.59 -10.78 -1.28
N PHE A 79 -9.66 -10.47 -0.55
CA PHE A 79 -10.29 -11.41 0.37
C PHE A 79 -11.39 -12.14 -0.41
N GLY A 80 -11.19 -13.44 -0.62
CA GLY A 80 -12.19 -14.35 -1.19
C GLY A 80 -12.72 -15.31 -0.15
#